data_AF-A0A2V9W8H3-F1
#
_entry.id   AF-A0A2V9W8H3-F1
#
_cell.length_a   1.000
_cell.length_b   1.000
_cell.length_c   1.000
_cell.angle_alpha   90.00
_cell.angle_beta   90.00
_cell.angle_gamma   90.00
#
_symmetry.space_group_name_H-M   'P 1'
#
loop_
_entity.id
_entity.type
_entity.pdbx_description
1 polymer ?
#
loop_
_entity_poly.entity_id
_entity_poly.type
_entity_poly.pdbx_seq_one_letter_code
_entity_poly.pdbx_strand_id
1 'polypeptide(L)'
;MPEKPQKPEKPSQGQTLSLRISDALYARLERAKQLLSSKKGDSVSTSEVAKQLLESAREDRFEVADLLAKPTETLLEIRRKGEAQHILSRAEWILLAHFVQKGLEAYTERTPNPVSNESLIVVLDAFLAVYELRTERASLRDSYYVNNLPSEFRPTKAKGVDDSERATSDTVRRTVAETRKRLSDPAVKWDTFLAGRNLLILLEDEKLPAADAVNRALRPFFPVMWRLAARGHYCLTQESLRAESTSQDSFYQPPIPSIKEGDFTLSFNRGESNDIYLLLSFPGPRGPMYPINGYPRITEFRAMLAALAPESPARRWESGYFLGYVAAPEEGKGK
;
A
#
# COMPACT_ATOMS: atom_id res chain seq x y z
N MET A 1 23.67 61.98 2.70
CA MET A 1 24.19 60.82 3.46
C MET A 1 24.19 59.63 2.51
N PRO A 2 25.33 58.98 2.24
CA PRO A 2 25.37 57.86 1.31
C PRO A 2 24.91 56.57 2.00
N GLU A 3 23.98 55.87 1.34
CA GLU A 3 23.50 54.54 1.72
C GLU A 3 24.65 53.53 1.72
N LYS A 4 24.74 52.75 2.81
CA LYS A 4 25.68 51.63 2.91
C LYS A 4 25.21 50.51 1.98
N PRO A 5 26.09 49.94 1.14
CA PRO A 5 25.74 48.75 0.36
C PRO A 5 25.53 47.54 1.29
N GLN A 6 24.37 46.90 1.16
CA GLN A 6 24.05 45.62 1.80
C GLN A 6 25.03 44.55 1.31
N LYS A 7 25.65 43.84 2.26
CA LYS A 7 26.46 42.65 1.99
C LYS A 7 25.56 41.54 1.45
N PRO A 8 25.97 40.79 0.40
CA PRO A 8 25.23 39.62 -0.04
C PRO A 8 25.26 38.53 1.05
N GLU A 9 24.10 37.92 1.30
CA GLU A 9 23.94 36.78 2.20
C GLU A 9 24.87 35.64 1.77
N LYS A 10 25.66 35.12 2.72
CA LYS A 10 26.49 33.95 2.49
C LYS A 10 25.60 32.71 2.39
N PRO A 11 25.84 31.79 1.43
CA PRO A 11 25.12 30.53 1.38
C PRO A 11 25.34 29.74 2.68
N SER A 12 24.27 29.18 3.22
CA SER A 12 24.26 28.38 4.45
C SER A 12 25.32 27.29 4.40
N GLN A 13 26.26 27.29 5.35
CA GLN A 13 27.28 26.25 5.48
C GLN A 13 26.63 24.87 5.66
N GLY A 14 26.97 23.91 4.81
CA GLY A 14 26.48 22.54 4.90
C GLY A 14 26.85 21.88 6.25
N GLN A 15 25.91 21.12 6.83
CA GLN A 15 26.16 20.37 8.06
C GLN A 15 27.23 19.29 7.82
N THR A 16 28.24 19.26 8.69
CA THR A 16 29.28 18.21 8.66
C THR A 16 28.87 17.06 9.57
N LEU A 17 28.81 15.85 9.01
CA LEU A 17 28.39 14.62 9.71
C LEU A 17 29.57 13.63 9.76
N SER A 18 30.04 13.30 10.96
CA SER A 18 31.15 12.36 11.16
C SER A 18 30.61 10.94 11.28
N LEU A 19 30.98 10.05 10.36
CA LEU A 19 30.54 8.65 10.31
C LEU A 19 31.72 7.71 10.54
N ARG A 20 31.50 6.65 11.35
CA ARG A 20 32.42 5.52 11.43
C ARG A 20 32.00 4.47 10.40
N ILE A 21 32.95 4.01 9.59
CA ILE A 21 32.73 3.01 8.55
C ILE A 21 33.60 1.78 8.82
N SER A 22 33.17 0.62 8.36
CA SER A 22 33.97 -0.61 8.43
C SER A 22 35.14 -0.59 7.46
N ASP A 23 36.20 -1.34 7.76
CA ASP A 23 37.39 -1.47 6.90
C ASP A 23 37.04 -1.95 5.48
N ALA A 24 36.05 -2.85 5.38
CA ALA A 24 35.54 -3.34 4.11
C ALA A 24 34.88 -2.22 3.27
N LEU A 25 34.14 -1.31 3.91
CA LEU A 25 33.52 -0.17 3.24
C LEU A 25 34.57 0.88 2.86
N TYR A 26 35.55 1.13 3.72
CA TYR A 26 36.69 2.01 3.42
C TYR A 26 37.48 1.52 2.20
N ALA A 27 37.84 0.23 2.15
CA ALA A 27 38.54 -0.36 1.01
C ALA A 27 37.72 -0.30 -0.30
N ARG A 28 36.38 -0.28 -0.20
CA ARG A 28 35.50 -0.11 -1.37
C ARG A 28 35.46 1.35 -1.84
N LEU A 29 35.47 2.30 -0.91
CA LEU A 29 35.54 3.74 -1.22
C LEU A 29 36.87 4.13 -1.86
N GLU A 30 38.00 3.61 -1.38
CA GLU A 30 39.31 3.89 -2.01
C GLU A 30 39.40 3.33 -3.44
N ARG A 31 38.83 2.14 -3.71
CA ARG A 31 38.74 1.60 -5.07
C ARG A 31 37.87 2.48 -5.98
N ALA A 32 36.72 2.94 -5.48
CA ALA A 32 35.84 3.84 -6.22
C ALA A 32 36.49 5.20 -6.50
N LYS A 33 37.27 5.73 -5.54
CA LYS A 33 38.06 6.95 -5.69
C LYS A 33 39.15 6.83 -6.77
N GLN A 34 39.88 5.71 -6.81
CA GLN A 34 40.86 5.46 -7.87
C GLN A 34 40.19 5.44 -9.25
N LEU A 35 39.04 4.77 -9.38
CA LEU A 35 38.29 4.73 -10.63
C LEU A 35 37.75 6.11 -11.05
N LEU A 36 37.20 6.90 -10.12
CA LEU A 36 36.65 8.22 -10.43
C LEU A 36 37.75 9.24 -10.74
N SER A 37 38.87 9.20 -10.02
CA SER A 37 40.02 10.07 -10.30
C SER A 37 40.62 9.78 -11.68
N SER A 38 40.69 8.50 -12.08
CA SER A 38 41.16 8.11 -13.42
C SER A 38 40.27 8.61 -14.56
N LYS A 39 38.96 8.78 -14.31
CA LYS A 39 37.98 9.25 -15.31
C LYS A 39 37.86 10.77 -15.38
N LYS A 40 38.00 11.46 -14.24
CA LYS A 40 37.71 12.89 -14.12
C LYS A 40 38.97 13.77 -14.28
N GLY A 41 40.17 13.18 -14.28
CA GLY A 41 41.44 13.90 -14.39
C GLY A 41 41.89 14.63 -13.12
N ASP A 42 40.99 14.78 -12.14
CA ASP A 42 41.24 15.47 -10.87
C ASP A 42 41.32 14.49 -9.69
N SER A 43 42.01 14.91 -8.62
CA SER A 43 42.05 14.19 -7.36
C SER A 43 40.71 14.29 -6.64
N VAL A 44 39.97 13.18 -6.55
CA VAL A 44 38.69 13.11 -5.83
C VAL A 44 38.95 12.66 -4.38
N SER A 45 38.34 13.34 -3.40
CA SER A 45 38.46 12.94 -1.99
C SER A 45 37.57 11.74 -1.66
N THR A 46 37.96 10.96 -0.64
CA THR A 46 37.15 9.81 -0.18
C THR A 46 35.78 10.27 0.34
N SER A 47 35.70 11.48 0.91
CA SER A 47 34.46 12.12 1.35
C SER A 47 33.55 12.52 0.18
N GLU A 48 34.08 13.00 -0.94
CA GLU A 48 33.28 13.29 -2.15
C GLU A 48 32.73 12.02 -2.78
N VAL A 49 33.52 10.94 -2.84
CA VAL A 49 33.03 9.64 -3.33
C VAL A 49 31.95 9.10 -2.40
N ALA A 50 32.15 9.19 -1.08
CA ALA A 50 31.12 8.80 -0.11
C ALA A 50 29.87 9.67 -0.22
N LYS A 51 30.02 10.99 -0.42
CA LYS A 51 28.91 11.92 -0.63
C LYS A 51 28.14 11.60 -1.90
N GLN A 52 28.82 11.43 -3.05
CA GLN A 52 28.18 11.04 -4.31
C GLN A 52 27.48 9.68 -4.22
N LEU A 53 28.08 8.70 -3.53
CA LEU A 53 27.44 7.41 -3.30
C LEU A 53 26.24 7.51 -2.35
N LEU A 54 26.30 8.39 -1.34
CA LEU A 54 25.19 8.65 -0.45
C LEU A 54 24.06 9.42 -1.14
N GLU A 55 24.39 10.38 -1.99
CA GLU A 55 23.43 11.13 -2.79
C GLU A 55 22.77 10.19 -3.81
N SER A 56 23.55 9.48 -4.63
CA SER A 56 23.00 8.54 -5.63
C SER A 56 22.25 7.35 -5.03
N ALA A 57 22.64 6.85 -3.84
CA ALA A 57 21.90 5.77 -3.18
C ALA A 57 20.64 6.25 -2.43
N ARG A 58 20.44 7.57 -2.29
CA ARG A 58 19.32 8.15 -1.54
C ARG A 58 18.37 9.00 -2.37
N GLU A 59 18.68 9.33 -3.62
CA GLU A 59 17.80 10.13 -4.51
C GLU A 59 16.34 9.62 -4.47
N ASP A 60 16.12 8.32 -4.70
CA ASP A 60 14.78 7.72 -4.64
C ASP A 60 14.13 7.89 -3.24
N ARG A 61 14.91 7.77 -2.15
CA ARG A 61 14.40 7.85 -0.77
C ARG A 61 14.06 9.28 -0.33
N PHE A 62 14.82 10.26 -0.83
CA PHE A 62 14.49 11.67 -0.62
C PHE A 62 13.26 12.07 -1.42
N GLU A 63 13.15 11.64 -2.68
CA GLU A 63 11.94 11.86 -3.48
C GLU A 63 10.73 11.24 -2.79
N VAL A 64 10.83 10.01 -2.27
CA VAL A 64 9.74 9.40 -1.47
C VAL A 64 9.39 10.24 -0.24
N ALA A 65 10.39 10.79 0.47
CA ALA A 65 10.15 11.64 1.64
C ALA A 65 9.43 12.95 1.26
N ASP A 66 9.82 13.57 0.16
CA ASP A 66 9.16 14.78 -0.37
C ASP A 66 7.72 14.49 -0.80
N LEU A 67 7.51 13.36 -1.48
CA LEU A 67 6.18 12.86 -1.86
C LEU A 67 5.31 12.54 -0.64
N LEU A 68 5.89 12.06 0.47
CA LEU A 68 5.19 11.81 1.72
C LEU A 68 4.84 13.08 2.51
N ALA A 69 5.41 14.24 2.17
CA ALA A 69 5.07 15.51 2.83
C ALA A 69 3.60 15.91 2.55
N LYS A 70 3.06 15.48 1.41
CA LYS A 70 1.68 15.77 0.98
C LYS A 70 1.00 14.52 0.41
N PRO A 71 0.75 13.50 1.24
CA PRO A 71 0.40 12.17 0.77
C PRO A 71 -0.93 12.12 0.01
N THR A 72 -1.91 12.95 0.38
CA THR A 72 -3.21 13.02 -0.30
C THR A 72 -3.07 13.58 -1.72
N GLU A 73 -2.43 14.74 -1.87
CA GLU A 73 -2.17 15.38 -3.17
C GLU A 73 -1.37 14.43 -4.08
N THR A 74 -0.30 13.84 -3.56
CA THR A 74 0.58 12.96 -4.33
C THR A 74 -0.12 11.68 -4.78
N LEU A 75 -0.90 11.02 -3.91
CA LEU A 75 -1.63 9.81 -4.33
C LEU A 75 -2.66 10.13 -5.42
N LEU A 76 -3.35 11.27 -5.35
CA LEU A 76 -4.27 11.70 -6.41
C LEU A 76 -3.54 11.94 -7.74
N GLU A 77 -2.34 12.50 -7.69
CA GLU A 77 -1.50 12.66 -8.88
C GLU A 77 -1.08 11.30 -9.45
N ILE A 78 -0.64 10.36 -8.61
CA ILE A 78 -0.30 8.99 -9.01
C ILE A 78 -1.50 8.30 -9.66
N ARG A 79 -2.70 8.46 -9.09
CA ARG A 79 -3.94 7.95 -9.68
C ARG A 79 -4.15 8.48 -11.08
N ARG A 80 -4.11 9.81 -11.24
CA ARG A 80 -4.28 10.49 -12.53
C ARG A 80 -3.25 9.99 -13.55
N LYS A 81 -1.97 9.87 -13.18
CA LYS A 81 -0.92 9.34 -14.05
C LYS A 81 -1.19 7.88 -14.44
N GLY A 82 -1.56 7.03 -13.47
CA GLY A 82 -1.84 5.61 -13.70
C GLY A 82 -3.06 5.38 -14.60
N GLU A 83 -4.15 6.12 -14.39
CA GLU A 83 -5.36 6.09 -15.23
C GLU A 83 -5.09 6.62 -16.64
N ALA A 84 -4.34 7.72 -16.76
CA ALA A 84 -3.87 8.27 -18.03
C ALA A 84 -2.71 7.47 -18.65
N GLN A 85 -2.39 6.31 -18.07
CA GLN A 85 -1.45 5.38 -18.63
C GLN A 85 0.01 5.89 -18.73
N HIS A 86 0.34 6.97 -18.04
CA HIS A 86 1.68 7.53 -17.94
C HIS A 86 2.63 6.66 -17.11
N ILE A 87 3.93 6.89 -17.29
CA ILE A 87 4.99 6.22 -16.54
C ILE A 87 5.08 6.86 -15.17
N LEU A 88 4.99 6.05 -14.12
CA LEU A 88 5.27 6.46 -12.75
C LEU A 88 6.76 6.33 -12.44
N SER A 89 7.30 7.26 -11.66
CA SER A 89 8.67 7.17 -11.14
C SER A 89 8.79 6.01 -10.15
N ARG A 90 10.04 5.62 -9.84
CA ARG A 90 10.28 4.59 -8.83
C ARG A 90 9.80 5.05 -7.45
N ALA A 91 10.03 6.31 -7.10
CA ALA A 91 9.57 6.90 -5.84
C ALA A 91 8.04 6.89 -5.73
N GLU A 92 7.32 7.19 -6.82
CA GLU A 92 5.86 7.09 -6.86
C GLU A 92 5.37 5.65 -6.62
N TRP A 93 6.03 4.64 -7.23
CA TRP A 93 5.72 3.23 -6.95
C TRP A 93 6.04 2.82 -5.52
N ILE A 94 7.13 3.31 -4.94
CA ILE A 94 7.49 3.07 -3.53
C ILE A 94 6.44 3.68 -2.61
N LEU A 95 6.04 4.94 -2.83
CA LEU A 95 4.99 5.59 -2.03
C LEU A 95 3.66 4.84 -2.16
N LEU A 96 3.26 4.43 -3.37
CA LEU A 96 2.05 3.63 -3.55
C LEU A 96 2.16 2.30 -2.79
N ALA A 97 3.28 1.59 -2.90
CA ALA A 97 3.52 0.33 -2.19
C ALA A 97 3.55 0.50 -0.66
N HIS A 98 4.02 1.65 -0.16
CA HIS A 98 3.95 2.00 1.25
C HIS A 98 2.49 2.04 1.73
N PHE A 99 1.62 2.76 1.02
CA PHE A 99 0.21 2.81 1.37
C PHE A 99 -0.50 1.48 1.12
N VAL A 100 -0.13 0.69 0.09
CA VAL A 100 -0.62 -0.68 -0.09
C VAL A 100 -0.27 -1.54 1.12
N GLN A 101 0.97 -1.49 1.61
CA GLN A 101 1.38 -2.21 2.81
C GLN A 101 0.51 -1.83 3.99
N LYS A 102 0.34 -0.53 4.25
CA LYS A 102 -0.51 -0.05 5.34
C LYS A 102 -1.95 -0.47 5.17
N GLY A 103 -2.47 -0.45 3.94
CA GLY A 103 -3.82 -0.88 3.61
C GLY A 103 -4.01 -2.39 3.74
N LEU A 104 -2.98 -3.19 3.54
CA LEU A 104 -3.05 -4.65 3.64
C LEU A 104 -2.88 -5.12 5.09
N GLU A 105 -1.93 -4.52 5.80
CA GLU A 105 -1.47 -4.95 7.13
C GLU A 105 -2.12 -4.15 8.27
N ALA A 106 -2.93 -3.13 7.97
CA ALA A 106 -3.73 -2.46 8.99
C ALA A 106 -4.87 -3.38 9.44
N TYR A 107 -4.57 -4.13 10.51
CA TYR A 107 -5.55 -4.74 11.39
C TYR A 107 -5.61 -3.94 12.69
N THR A 108 -6.65 -3.11 12.83
CA THR A 108 -6.91 -2.33 14.04
C THR A 108 -8.41 -2.34 14.30
N GLU A 109 -8.82 -2.02 15.54
CA GLU A 109 -10.23 -1.83 15.92
C GLU A 109 -11.00 -0.88 14.98
N ARG A 110 -10.29 0.03 14.28
CA ARG A 110 -10.86 1.03 13.37
C ARG A 110 -11.06 0.54 11.94
N THR A 111 -10.47 -0.59 11.56
CA THR A 111 -10.69 -1.25 10.26
C THR A 111 -10.79 -2.75 10.46
N PRO A 112 -11.87 -3.21 11.08
CA PRO A 112 -12.04 -4.61 11.49
C PRO A 112 -12.22 -5.55 10.29
N ASN A 113 -12.56 -5.02 9.12
CA ASN A 113 -12.69 -5.82 7.90
C ASN A 113 -11.31 -6.23 7.34
N PRO A 114 -11.03 -7.54 7.27
CA PRO A 114 -9.86 -8.04 6.59
C PRO A 114 -9.95 -7.74 5.09
N VAL A 115 -8.79 -7.60 4.46
CA VAL A 115 -8.69 -7.48 3.00
C VAL A 115 -9.08 -8.82 2.36
N SER A 116 -9.75 -8.78 1.21
CA SER A 116 -10.20 -10.01 0.54
C SER A 116 -9.03 -10.86 0.03
N ASN A 117 -9.25 -12.17 -0.08
CA ASN A 117 -8.25 -13.11 -0.60
C ASN A 117 -7.79 -12.73 -2.02
N GLU A 118 -8.70 -12.24 -2.86
CA GLU A 118 -8.38 -11.80 -4.23
C GLU A 118 -7.42 -10.61 -4.22
N SER A 119 -7.60 -9.68 -3.29
CA SER A 119 -6.72 -8.52 -3.15
C SER A 119 -5.33 -8.93 -2.65
N LEU A 120 -5.25 -9.90 -1.73
CA LEU A 120 -3.99 -10.51 -1.28
C LEU A 120 -3.26 -11.21 -2.43
N ILE A 121 -3.97 -12.02 -3.23
CA ILE A 121 -3.43 -12.68 -4.41
C ILE A 121 -2.83 -11.67 -5.39
N VAL A 122 -3.52 -10.56 -5.63
CA VAL A 122 -3.01 -9.53 -6.55
C VAL A 122 -1.72 -8.88 -6.04
N VAL A 123 -1.58 -8.66 -4.74
CA VAL A 123 -0.31 -8.13 -4.18
C VAL A 123 0.82 -9.16 -4.31
N LEU A 124 0.55 -10.45 -4.13
CA LEU A 124 1.52 -11.53 -4.36
C LEU A 124 1.94 -11.61 -5.82
N ASP A 125 0.99 -11.51 -6.75
CA ASP A 125 1.23 -11.51 -8.20
C ASP A 125 2.04 -10.27 -8.63
N ALA A 126 1.74 -9.09 -8.07
CA ALA A 126 2.50 -7.87 -8.29
C ALA A 126 3.94 -7.99 -7.76
N PHE A 127 4.11 -8.55 -6.56
CA PHE A 127 5.43 -8.84 -6.00
C PHE A 127 6.24 -9.76 -6.93
N LEU A 128 5.67 -10.89 -7.36
CA LEU A 128 6.36 -11.80 -8.28
C LEU A 128 6.71 -11.14 -9.60
N ALA A 129 5.79 -10.37 -10.19
CA ALA A 129 6.01 -9.70 -11.46
C ALA A 129 7.22 -8.77 -11.43
N VAL A 130 7.43 -8.04 -10.33
CA VAL A 130 8.62 -7.18 -10.14
C VAL A 130 9.83 -8.00 -9.73
N TYR A 131 9.64 -9.06 -8.94
CA TYR A 131 10.72 -9.90 -8.43
C TYR A 131 11.46 -10.62 -9.56
N GLU A 132 10.75 -11.02 -10.62
CA GLU A 132 11.35 -11.62 -11.82
C GLU A 132 12.11 -10.61 -12.70
N LEU A 133 11.90 -9.30 -12.51
CA LEU A 133 12.65 -8.27 -13.23
C LEU A 133 14.02 -7.97 -12.62
N ARG A 134 14.32 -8.49 -11.42
CA ARG A 134 15.56 -8.18 -10.72
C ARG A 134 16.78 -8.52 -11.58
N THR A 135 17.70 -7.58 -11.66
CA THR A 135 18.92 -7.73 -12.46
C THR A 135 19.98 -8.59 -11.76
N GLU A 136 19.90 -8.70 -10.42
CA GLU A 136 20.76 -9.55 -9.61
C GLU A 136 20.12 -10.92 -9.39
N ARG A 137 20.82 -11.99 -9.81
CA ARG A 137 20.32 -13.37 -9.75
C ARG A 137 20.13 -13.89 -8.31
N ALA A 138 20.89 -13.39 -7.36
CA ALA A 138 20.81 -13.80 -5.96
C ALA A 138 20.46 -12.58 -5.09
N SER A 139 19.26 -12.59 -4.52
CA SER A 139 18.86 -11.57 -3.54
C SER A 139 19.47 -11.88 -2.18
N LEU A 140 19.92 -10.85 -1.46
CA LEU A 140 20.21 -10.97 -0.02
C LEU A 140 18.94 -10.93 0.85
N ARG A 141 17.78 -10.66 0.24
CA ARG A 141 16.44 -10.51 0.85
C ARG A 141 15.52 -11.72 0.60
N ASP A 142 15.95 -12.76 -0.11
CA ASP A 142 15.10 -13.95 -0.35
C ASP A 142 14.56 -14.55 0.96
N SER A 143 15.40 -14.67 1.99
CA SER A 143 14.94 -15.13 3.32
C SER A 143 13.95 -14.15 3.96
N TYR A 144 14.10 -12.84 3.75
CA TYR A 144 13.18 -11.83 4.24
C TYR A 144 11.79 -12.00 3.59
N TYR A 145 11.74 -12.20 2.27
CA TYR A 145 10.48 -12.36 1.56
C TYR A 145 9.71 -13.61 1.99
N VAL A 146 10.40 -14.74 2.16
CA VAL A 146 9.80 -16.00 2.64
C VAL A 146 9.29 -15.85 4.07
N ASN A 147 10.02 -15.13 4.94
CA ASN A 147 9.65 -14.96 6.34
C ASN A 147 8.42 -14.07 6.57
N ASN A 148 8.01 -13.30 5.57
CA ASN A 148 6.78 -12.50 5.61
C ASN A 148 5.53 -13.26 5.12
N LEU A 149 5.69 -14.48 4.60
CA LEU A 149 4.60 -15.36 4.18
C LEU A 149 4.23 -16.36 5.29
N PRO A 150 3.02 -16.94 5.31
CA PRO A 150 2.61 -17.90 6.34
C PRO A 150 3.60 -19.06 6.49
N SER A 151 3.92 -19.44 7.73
CA SER A 151 4.94 -20.45 8.05
C SER A 151 4.61 -21.83 7.50
N GLU A 152 3.32 -22.16 7.46
CA GLU A 152 2.74 -23.40 6.91
C GLU A 152 2.98 -23.63 5.41
N PHE A 153 3.32 -22.59 4.65
CA PHE A 153 3.64 -22.71 3.21
C PHE A 153 5.13 -22.66 2.91
N ARG A 154 5.95 -22.46 3.93
CA ARG A 154 7.40 -22.48 3.78
C ARG A 154 7.84 -23.93 3.61
N PRO A 155 8.89 -24.20 2.80
CA PRO A 155 9.41 -25.55 2.68
C PRO A 155 9.76 -26.12 4.05
N THR A 156 9.26 -27.33 4.35
CA THR A 156 9.67 -28.06 5.56
C THR A 156 11.17 -28.29 5.52
N LYS A 157 11.89 -27.71 6.48
CA LYS A 157 13.32 -27.99 6.69
C LYS A 157 13.48 -29.48 6.98
N ALA A 158 14.33 -30.18 6.23
CA ALA A 158 14.70 -31.54 6.57
C ALA A 158 15.44 -31.54 7.92
N LYS A 159 15.15 -32.51 8.79
CA LYS A 159 15.83 -32.65 10.09
C LYS A 159 17.35 -32.77 9.85
N GLY A 160 18.12 -31.85 10.42
CA GLY A 160 19.59 -31.86 10.35
C GLY A 160 20.21 -30.92 9.31
N VAL A 161 19.40 -30.15 8.56
CA VAL A 161 19.92 -29.08 7.71
C VAL A 161 20.20 -27.83 8.56
N ASP A 162 21.40 -27.29 8.40
CA ASP A 162 21.89 -26.12 9.14
C ASP A 162 20.99 -24.90 8.90
N ASP A 163 20.70 -24.13 9.96
CA ASP A 163 19.85 -22.93 9.91
C ASP A 163 20.47 -21.80 9.04
N SER A 164 21.69 -22.01 8.56
CA SER A 164 22.45 -21.11 7.69
C SER A 164 22.05 -21.16 6.22
N GLU A 165 21.26 -22.16 5.78
CA GLU A 165 20.86 -22.28 4.37
C GLU A 165 19.87 -21.16 4.00
N ARG A 166 20.40 -20.12 3.34
CA ARG A 166 19.62 -18.96 2.92
C ARG A 166 18.56 -19.39 1.91
N ALA A 167 17.37 -18.80 2.01
CA ALA A 167 16.34 -19.01 1.00
C ALA A 167 16.88 -18.59 -0.37
N THR A 168 16.51 -19.36 -1.39
CA THR A 168 16.86 -19.09 -2.79
C THR A 168 15.67 -18.47 -3.51
N SER A 169 15.89 -17.98 -4.73
CA SER A 169 14.81 -17.42 -5.54
C SER A 169 13.75 -18.46 -5.91
N ASP A 170 14.13 -19.73 -6.06
CA ASP A 170 13.16 -20.82 -6.25
C ASP A 170 12.33 -21.07 -4.99
N THR A 171 12.92 -20.93 -3.80
CA THR A 171 12.18 -20.98 -2.54
C THR A 171 11.16 -19.86 -2.46
N VAL A 172 11.51 -18.63 -2.84
CA VAL A 172 10.57 -17.50 -2.90
C VAL A 172 9.41 -17.81 -3.85
N ARG A 173 9.71 -18.19 -5.11
CA ARG A 173 8.68 -18.52 -6.12
C ARG A 173 7.73 -19.60 -5.65
N ARG A 174 8.25 -20.71 -5.13
CA ARG A 174 7.42 -21.83 -4.64
C ARG A 174 6.54 -21.43 -3.47
N THR A 175 7.09 -20.70 -2.50
CA THR A 175 6.34 -20.25 -1.31
C THR A 175 5.22 -19.29 -1.71
N VAL A 176 5.49 -18.33 -2.61
CA VAL A 176 4.44 -17.42 -3.11
C VAL A 176 3.38 -18.17 -3.92
N ALA A 177 3.78 -19.08 -4.80
CA ALA A 177 2.85 -19.88 -5.61
C ALA A 177 1.92 -20.74 -4.75
N GLU A 178 2.46 -21.39 -3.70
CA GLU A 178 1.65 -22.16 -2.76
C GLU A 178 0.72 -21.25 -1.94
N THR A 179 1.22 -20.12 -1.44
CA THR A 179 0.40 -19.14 -0.71
C THR A 179 -0.77 -18.63 -1.58
N ARG A 180 -0.48 -18.27 -2.84
CA ARG A 180 -1.48 -17.85 -3.82
C ARG A 180 -2.52 -18.95 -4.10
N LYS A 181 -2.07 -20.19 -4.30
CA LYS A 181 -2.95 -21.34 -4.55
C LYS A 181 -3.91 -21.55 -3.39
N ARG A 182 -3.41 -21.44 -2.16
CA ARG A 182 -4.23 -21.63 -0.95
C ARG A 182 -5.24 -20.50 -0.75
N LEU A 183 -4.83 -19.25 -0.99
CA LEU A 183 -5.75 -18.09 -0.94
C LEU A 183 -6.91 -18.19 -1.94
N SER A 184 -6.72 -18.96 -3.02
CA SER A 184 -7.76 -19.17 -4.04
C SER A 184 -8.90 -20.07 -3.53
N ASP A 185 -8.72 -20.77 -2.41
CA ASP A 185 -9.77 -21.53 -1.75
C ASP A 185 -10.59 -20.61 -0.82
N PRO A 186 -11.87 -20.34 -1.13
CA PRO A 186 -12.72 -19.47 -0.34
C PRO A 186 -13.05 -20.03 1.05
N ALA A 187 -12.85 -21.33 1.29
CA ALA A 187 -13.08 -21.95 2.59
C ALA A 187 -11.96 -21.66 3.59
N VAL A 188 -10.78 -21.26 3.12
CA VAL A 188 -9.63 -21.03 4.00
C VAL A 188 -9.69 -19.63 4.58
N LYS A 189 -9.68 -19.57 5.91
CA LYS A 189 -9.53 -18.33 6.68
C LYS A 189 -8.06 -18.08 6.91
N TRP A 190 -7.65 -16.83 6.76
CA TRP A 190 -6.26 -16.42 6.83
C TRP A 190 -6.07 -15.40 7.94
N ASP A 191 -4.99 -15.58 8.69
CA ASP A 191 -4.46 -14.50 9.52
C ASP A 191 -3.72 -13.47 8.65
N THR A 192 -3.59 -12.25 9.17
CA THR A 192 -2.88 -11.18 8.46
C THR A 192 -1.40 -11.54 8.34
N PHE A 193 -0.85 -11.54 7.12
CA PHE A 193 0.57 -11.73 6.86
C PHE A 193 1.17 -10.55 6.08
N LEU A 194 2.50 -10.48 6.05
CA LEU A 194 3.24 -9.25 5.71
C LEU A 194 3.60 -9.16 4.22
N ALA A 195 2.69 -9.56 3.32
CA ALA A 195 2.95 -9.54 1.88
C ALA A 195 3.13 -8.12 1.31
N GLY A 196 2.56 -7.11 1.95
CA GLY A 196 2.74 -5.71 1.57
C GLY A 196 4.21 -5.28 1.71
N ARG A 197 4.87 -5.72 2.78
CA ARG A 197 6.31 -5.46 3.01
C ARG A 197 7.19 -6.06 1.93
N ASN A 198 6.83 -7.22 1.39
CA ASN A 198 7.62 -7.85 0.33
C ASN A 198 7.70 -6.95 -0.90
N LEU A 199 6.55 -6.43 -1.36
CA LEU A 199 6.50 -5.53 -2.51
C LEU A 199 7.21 -4.20 -2.23
N LEU A 200 7.00 -3.60 -1.05
CA LEU A 200 7.65 -2.34 -0.67
C LEU A 200 9.18 -2.49 -0.68
N ILE A 201 9.71 -3.47 0.06
CA ILE A 201 11.16 -3.68 0.19
C ILE A 201 11.79 -4.06 -1.15
N LEU A 202 11.09 -4.83 -1.98
CA LEU A 202 11.52 -5.12 -3.35
C LEU A 202 11.69 -3.84 -4.18
N LEU A 203 10.74 -2.90 -4.10
CA LEU A 203 10.83 -1.64 -4.83
C LEU A 203 11.90 -0.70 -4.26
N GLU A 204 12.12 -0.69 -2.95
CA GLU A 204 13.11 0.17 -2.28
C GLU A 204 14.56 -0.30 -2.43
N ASP A 205 14.81 -1.59 -2.21
CA ASP A 205 16.17 -2.09 -1.95
C ASP A 205 16.77 -2.92 -3.09
N GLU A 206 15.96 -3.54 -3.95
CA GLU A 206 16.48 -4.40 -5.03
C GLU A 206 16.88 -3.59 -6.27
N LYS A 207 17.80 -4.14 -7.06
CA LYS A 207 18.20 -3.55 -8.34
C LYS A 207 17.25 -3.95 -9.45
N LEU A 208 16.37 -3.00 -9.78
CA LEU A 208 15.38 -3.14 -10.83
C LEU A 208 15.85 -2.48 -12.14
N PRO A 209 15.31 -2.91 -13.29
CA PRO A 209 15.57 -2.28 -14.59
C PRO A 209 14.93 -0.90 -14.68
N ALA A 210 15.02 -0.27 -15.86
CA ALA A 210 14.43 1.05 -16.12
C ALA A 210 12.93 1.12 -15.77
N ALA A 211 12.46 2.32 -15.43
CA ALA A 211 11.10 2.59 -14.96
C ALA A 211 10.01 2.00 -15.89
N ASP A 212 10.22 1.99 -17.20
CA ASP A 212 9.28 1.42 -18.17
C ASP A 212 9.00 -0.07 -17.93
N ALA A 213 10.02 -0.85 -17.60
CA ALA A 213 9.87 -2.29 -17.35
C ALA A 213 9.08 -2.54 -16.07
N VAL A 214 9.37 -1.80 -15.01
CA VAL A 214 8.64 -1.86 -13.74
C VAL A 214 7.17 -1.43 -13.93
N ASN A 215 6.94 -0.34 -14.66
CA ASN A 215 5.59 0.14 -14.97
C ASN A 215 4.79 -0.90 -15.75
N ARG A 216 5.38 -1.53 -16.78
CA ARG A 216 4.71 -2.60 -17.54
C ARG A 216 4.35 -3.80 -16.66
N ALA A 217 5.23 -4.19 -15.74
CA ALA A 217 4.97 -5.31 -14.82
C ALA A 217 3.88 -5.00 -13.79
N LEU A 218 3.84 -3.77 -13.24
CA LEU A 218 2.87 -3.40 -12.21
C LEU A 218 1.53 -2.90 -12.74
N ARG A 219 1.47 -2.46 -14.00
CA ARG A 219 0.27 -1.94 -14.66
C ARG A 219 -0.99 -2.80 -14.46
N PRO A 220 -0.95 -4.14 -14.63
CA PRO A 220 -2.17 -4.96 -14.50
C PRO A 220 -2.75 -4.95 -13.09
N PHE A 221 -1.92 -4.69 -12.09
CA PHE A 221 -2.29 -4.75 -10.66
C PHE A 221 -2.68 -3.38 -10.10
N PHE A 222 -2.43 -2.31 -10.84
CA PHE A 222 -2.68 -0.92 -10.41
C PHE A 222 -4.09 -0.68 -9.85
N PRO A 223 -5.21 -1.17 -10.45
CA PRO A 223 -6.54 -0.89 -9.92
C PRO A 223 -6.80 -1.47 -8.52
N VAL A 224 -6.18 -2.59 -8.18
CA VAL A 224 -6.29 -3.20 -6.84
C VAL A 224 -5.32 -2.52 -5.88
N MET A 225 -4.06 -2.32 -6.31
CA MET A 225 -3.05 -1.61 -5.52
C MET A 225 -3.53 -0.20 -5.16
N TRP A 226 -4.16 0.53 -6.07
CA TRP A 226 -4.75 1.84 -5.80
C TRP A 226 -5.80 1.79 -4.69
N ARG A 227 -6.72 0.82 -4.73
CA ARG A 227 -7.76 0.65 -3.69
C ARG A 227 -7.15 0.31 -2.32
N LEU A 228 -6.11 -0.54 -2.31
CA LEU A 228 -5.36 -0.85 -1.11
C LEU A 228 -4.59 0.36 -0.57
N ALA A 229 -3.97 1.15 -1.45
CA ALA A 229 -3.32 2.39 -1.07
C ALA A 229 -4.30 3.41 -0.49
N ALA A 230 -5.47 3.57 -1.10
CA ALA A 230 -6.54 4.42 -0.56
C ALA A 230 -7.01 3.96 0.82
N ARG A 231 -7.17 2.63 1.04
CA ARG A 231 -7.43 2.06 2.37
C ARG A 231 -6.30 2.42 3.35
N GLY A 232 -5.04 2.21 2.96
CA GLY A 232 -3.88 2.46 3.82
C GLY A 232 -3.68 3.93 4.16
N HIS A 233 -3.95 4.83 3.21
CA HIS A 233 -3.98 6.27 3.44
C HIS A 233 -5.03 6.61 4.49
N TYR A 234 -6.27 6.17 4.31
CA TYR A 234 -7.33 6.39 5.30
C TYR A 234 -6.97 5.83 6.69
N CYS A 235 -6.36 4.64 6.75
CA CYS A 235 -5.91 4.07 8.03
C CYS A 235 -4.91 4.98 8.77
N LEU A 236 -4.06 5.70 8.05
CA LEU A 236 -3.03 6.56 8.63
C LEU A 236 -3.53 7.99 8.92
N THR A 237 -4.30 8.58 8.00
CA THR A 237 -4.69 10.00 8.04
C THR A 237 -6.09 10.21 8.60
N GLN A 238 -6.96 9.19 8.55
CA GLN A 238 -8.40 9.28 8.78
C GLN A 238 -9.13 10.20 7.78
N GLU A 239 -8.50 10.47 6.63
CA GLU A 239 -9.04 11.33 5.58
C GLU A 239 -9.37 10.53 4.32
N SER A 240 -10.46 10.90 3.65
CA SER A 240 -10.82 10.35 2.35
C SER A 240 -9.83 10.82 1.28
N LEU A 241 -9.36 9.88 0.44
CA LEU A 241 -8.46 10.20 -0.67
C LEU A 241 -9.25 10.79 -1.85
N ARG A 242 -9.46 12.11 -1.84
CA ARG A 242 -10.25 12.85 -2.83
C ARG A 242 -9.61 14.21 -3.11
N ALA A 243 -9.79 14.70 -4.34
CA ALA A 243 -9.46 16.09 -4.64
C ALA A 243 -10.34 17.00 -3.78
N GLU A 244 -9.77 18.08 -3.27
CA GLU A 244 -10.57 19.11 -2.60
C GLU A 244 -11.66 19.58 -3.57
N SER A 245 -12.90 19.60 -3.10
CA SER A 245 -14.01 20.09 -3.91
C SER A 245 -13.76 21.56 -4.21
N THR A 246 -13.64 21.91 -5.48
CA THR A 246 -13.64 23.32 -5.85
C THR A 246 -15.05 23.88 -5.70
N SER A 247 -15.17 25.17 -5.43
CA SER A 247 -16.47 25.84 -5.30
C SER A 247 -17.35 25.69 -6.54
N GLN A 248 -16.77 25.30 -7.69
CA GLN A 248 -17.48 25.04 -8.94
C GLN A 248 -18.11 23.63 -8.99
N ASP A 249 -17.57 22.64 -8.27
CA ASP A 249 -18.08 21.26 -8.25
C ASP A 249 -19.43 21.15 -7.54
N SER A 250 -19.79 22.10 -6.68
CA SER A 250 -21.05 22.09 -5.91
C SER A 250 -22.28 22.50 -6.73
N PHE A 251 -22.09 23.19 -7.88
CA PHE A 251 -23.20 23.78 -8.62
C PHE A 251 -23.93 22.82 -9.58
N TYR A 252 -23.32 21.69 -9.97
CA TYR A 252 -23.87 20.78 -10.99
C TYR A 252 -23.67 19.29 -10.67
N GLN A 253 -24.01 18.86 -9.46
CA GLN A 253 -24.00 17.42 -9.16
C GLN A 253 -25.42 16.84 -9.18
N PRO A 254 -25.73 15.92 -10.12
CA PRO A 254 -27.05 15.30 -10.17
C PRO A 254 -27.27 14.50 -8.88
N PRO A 255 -28.49 14.53 -8.31
CA PRO A 255 -28.80 13.78 -7.11
C PRO A 255 -28.55 12.28 -7.35
N ILE A 256 -27.98 11.61 -6.36
CA ILE A 256 -27.86 10.15 -6.41
C ILE A 256 -29.24 9.58 -6.09
N PRO A 257 -29.85 8.77 -6.98
CA PRO A 257 -31.18 8.26 -6.76
C PRO A 257 -31.21 7.32 -5.55
N SER A 258 -32.24 7.47 -4.71
CA SER A 258 -32.50 6.54 -3.61
C SER A 258 -32.94 5.19 -4.15
N ILE A 259 -32.55 4.13 -3.45
CA ILE A 259 -32.96 2.75 -3.71
C ILE A 259 -34.07 2.39 -2.73
N LYS A 260 -35.15 1.78 -3.22
CA LYS A 260 -36.25 1.28 -2.39
C LYS A 260 -36.38 -0.22 -2.57
N GLU A 261 -36.48 -0.94 -1.46
CA GLU A 261 -36.68 -2.38 -1.46
C GLU A 261 -37.67 -2.74 -0.35
N GLY A 262 -38.84 -3.24 -0.74
CA GLY A 262 -40.00 -3.34 0.15
C GLY A 262 -40.33 -1.98 0.76
N ASP A 263 -40.45 -1.94 2.08
CA ASP A 263 -40.74 -0.71 2.82
C ASP A 263 -39.48 0.02 3.34
N PHE A 264 -38.29 -0.45 2.96
CA PHE A 264 -37.01 0.19 3.30
C PHE A 264 -36.59 1.14 2.18
N THR A 265 -35.97 2.26 2.56
CA THR A 265 -35.35 3.19 1.61
C THR A 265 -33.90 3.43 2.00
N LEU A 266 -32.99 3.25 1.04
CA LEU A 266 -31.60 3.68 1.14
C LEU A 266 -31.43 4.95 0.31
N SER A 267 -31.16 6.07 0.99
CA SER A 267 -30.92 7.36 0.34
C SER A 267 -29.46 7.77 0.42
N PHE A 268 -29.03 8.57 -0.54
CA PHE A 268 -27.63 8.96 -0.71
C PHE A 268 -27.55 10.48 -0.76
N ASN A 269 -26.72 11.04 0.11
CA ASN A 269 -26.42 12.47 0.12
C ASN A 269 -24.92 12.67 -0.06
N ARG A 270 -24.56 13.81 -0.65
CA ARG A 270 -23.19 14.28 -0.69
C ARG A 270 -23.03 15.37 0.37
N GLY A 271 -22.11 15.19 1.29
CA GLY A 271 -21.76 16.21 2.28
C GLY A 271 -20.63 17.09 1.80
N GLU A 272 -20.02 17.81 2.74
CA GLU A 272 -18.84 18.64 2.50
C GLU A 272 -17.71 17.80 1.87
N SER A 273 -16.92 18.43 0.99
CA SER A 273 -15.85 17.75 0.24
C SER A 273 -16.33 16.55 -0.61
N ASN A 274 -17.61 16.55 -1.00
CA ASN A 274 -18.25 15.51 -1.82
C ASN A 274 -18.37 14.14 -1.12
N ASP A 275 -18.20 14.07 0.21
CA ASP A 275 -18.28 12.80 0.94
C ASP A 275 -19.67 12.15 0.81
N ILE A 276 -19.70 10.82 0.69
CA ILE A 276 -20.95 10.09 0.47
C ILE A 276 -21.53 9.68 1.83
N TYR A 277 -22.77 10.07 2.06
CA TYR A 277 -23.56 9.73 3.23
C TYR A 277 -24.71 8.83 2.78
N LEU A 278 -24.83 7.66 3.40
CA LEU A 278 -25.96 6.76 3.24
C LEU A 278 -26.92 7.00 4.40
N LEU A 279 -28.21 6.98 4.12
CA LEU A 279 -29.24 7.05 5.16
C LEU A 279 -30.24 5.93 4.89
N LEU A 280 -30.27 4.95 5.81
CA LEU A 280 -31.23 3.87 5.80
C LEU A 280 -32.48 4.29 6.57
N SER A 281 -33.61 4.39 5.88
CA SER A 281 -34.90 4.74 6.44
C SER A 281 -35.76 3.48 6.59
N PHE A 282 -36.23 3.26 7.82
CA PHE A 282 -37.14 2.18 8.17
C PHE A 282 -38.60 2.60 7.98
N PRO A 283 -39.52 1.65 7.78
CA PRO A 283 -40.92 1.95 7.53
C PRO A 283 -41.67 2.59 8.70
N GLY A 284 -42.77 3.27 8.36
CA GLY A 284 -43.75 3.81 9.31
C GLY A 284 -43.58 5.30 9.64
N PRO A 285 -44.60 5.95 10.23
CA PRO A 285 -44.61 7.39 10.52
C PRO A 285 -43.59 7.82 11.57
N ARG A 286 -43.04 6.87 12.34
CA ARG A 286 -41.93 7.06 13.28
C ARG A 286 -40.78 6.09 12.99
N GLY A 287 -40.66 5.66 11.73
CA GLY A 287 -39.60 4.76 11.29
C GLY A 287 -38.23 5.36 11.62
N PRO A 288 -37.34 4.62 12.31
CA PRO A 288 -36.00 5.12 12.60
C PRO A 288 -35.25 5.41 11.30
N MET A 289 -34.30 6.35 11.35
CA MET A 289 -33.38 6.62 10.26
C MET A 289 -31.96 6.43 10.77
N TYR A 290 -31.17 5.62 10.06
CA TYR A 290 -29.83 5.26 10.47
C TYR A 290 -28.80 5.82 9.48
N PRO A 291 -28.04 6.86 9.87
CA PRO A 291 -27.00 7.44 9.02
C PRO A 291 -25.74 6.56 9.01
N ILE A 292 -25.21 6.30 7.83
CA ILE A 292 -23.98 5.54 7.59
C ILE A 292 -23.05 6.42 6.77
N ASN A 293 -21.94 6.84 7.37
CA ASN A 293 -21.01 7.78 6.78
C ASN A 293 -19.55 7.30 6.90
N GLY A 294 -18.72 7.73 5.96
CA GLY A 294 -17.31 7.35 5.91
C GLY A 294 -17.09 5.95 5.33
N TYR A 295 -15.97 5.80 4.65
CA TYR A 295 -15.62 4.57 3.94
C TYR A 295 -15.60 3.31 4.82
N PRO A 296 -15.04 3.31 6.05
CA PRO A 296 -15.02 2.11 6.89
C PRO A 296 -16.42 1.62 7.26
N ARG A 297 -17.34 2.51 7.65
CA ARG A 297 -18.69 2.12 8.03
C ARG A 297 -19.48 1.62 6.83
N ILE A 298 -19.38 2.29 5.68
CA ILE A 298 -20.06 1.85 4.46
C ILE A 298 -19.55 0.47 4.02
N THR A 299 -18.24 0.23 4.08
CA THR A 299 -17.67 -1.07 3.71
C THR A 299 -17.98 -2.18 4.71
N GLU A 300 -17.98 -1.88 6.02
CA GLU A 300 -18.43 -2.82 7.05
C GLU A 300 -19.90 -3.15 6.92
N PHE A 301 -20.76 -2.16 6.71
CA PHE A 301 -22.18 -2.38 6.48
C PHE A 301 -22.43 -3.32 5.29
N ARG A 302 -21.73 -3.09 4.17
CA ARG A 302 -21.81 -3.98 2.99
C ARG A 302 -21.33 -5.40 3.31
N ALA A 303 -20.20 -5.53 4.03
CA ALA A 303 -19.65 -6.84 4.40
C ALA A 303 -20.58 -7.61 5.34
N MET A 304 -21.16 -6.92 6.32
CA MET A 304 -22.18 -7.47 7.22
C MET A 304 -23.38 -7.99 6.42
N LEU A 305 -23.93 -7.20 5.50
CA LEU A 305 -25.07 -7.63 4.68
C LEU A 305 -24.74 -8.86 3.82
N ALA A 306 -23.54 -8.92 3.23
CA ALA A 306 -23.11 -10.09 2.46
C ALA A 306 -22.93 -11.33 3.35
N ALA A 307 -22.37 -11.16 4.56
CA ALA A 307 -22.17 -12.25 5.51
C ALA A 307 -23.50 -12.77 6.10
N LEU A 308 -24.52 -11.91 6.24
CA LEU A 308 -25.84 -12.27 6.75
C LEU A 308 -26.86 -12.58 5.64
N ALA A 309 -26.40 -12.69 4.38
CA ALA A 309 -27.27 -13.06 3.28
C ALA A 309 -27.91 -14.45 3.50
N PRO A 310 -29.11 -14.72 2.96
CA PRO A 310 -29.83 -15.98 3.18
C PRO A 310 -29.02 -17.24 2.85
N GLU A 311 -28.15 -17.15 1.84
CA GLU A 311 -27.28 -18.23 1.37
C GLU A 311 -26.03 -18.46 2.25
N SER A 312 -25.78 -17.56 3.21
CA SER A 312 -24.62 -17.63 4.08
C SER A 312 -24.92 -18.46 5.34
N PRO A 313 -23.98 -19.30 5.80
CA PRO A 313 -24.13 -20.04 7.06
C PRO A 313 -24.04 -19.14 8.30
N ALA A 314 -23.53 -17.90 8.17
CA ALA A 314 -23.36 -17.00 9.30
C ALA A 314 -24.70 -16.36 9.70
N ARG A 315 -25.08 -16.51 10.97
CA ARG A 315 -26.31 -15.94 11.54
C ARG A 315 -26.09 -14.67 12.37
N ARG A 316 -24.83 -14.33 12.61
CA ARG A 316 -24.42 -13.20 13.43
C ARG A 316 -23.17 -12.56 12.82
N TRP A 317 -23.13 -11.24 12.90
CA TRP A 317 -22.01 -10.40 12.59
C TRP A 317 -21.72 -9.51 13.79
N GLU A 318 -20.45 -9.40 14.18
CA GLU A 318 -20.02 -8.49 15.23
C GLU A 318 -18.65 -7.94 14.85
N SER A 319 -18.58 -6.62 14.79
CA SER A 319 -17.40 -5.89 14.35
C SER A 319 -17.43 -4.47 14.94
N GLY A 320 -16.40 -3.67 14.64
CA GLY A 320 -16.16 -2.37 15.27
C GLY A 320 -17.26 -1.32 15.08
N TYR A 321 -18.07 -1.40 14.01
CA TYR A 321 -19.13 -0.42 13.75
C TYR A 321 -20.54 -1.00 13.80
N PHE A 322 -20.72 -2.28 13.49
CA PHE A 322 -22.02 -2.91 13.39
C PHE A 322 -22.11 -4.24 14.15
N LEU A 323 -23.28 -4.43 14.75
CA LEU A 323 -23.76 -5.70 15.28
C LEU A 323 -25.01 -6.08 14.47
N GLY A 324 -25.01 -7.28 13.89
CA GLY A 324 -26.11 -7.79 13.08
C GLY A 324 -26.41 -9.24 13.40
N TYR A 325 -27.68 -9.61 13.32
CA TYR A 325 -28.12 -10.99 13.47
C TYR A 325 -29.37 -11.22 12.64
N VAL A 326 -29.52 -12.44 12.13
CA VAL A 326 -30.74 -12.89 11.45
C VAL A 326 -31.48 -13.88 12.33
N ALA A 327 -32.81 -13.78 12.36
CA ALA A 327 -33.64 -14.74 13.07
C ALA A 327 -33.45 -16.14 12.47
N ALA A 328 -33.51 -17.18 13.30
CA ALA A 328 -33.59 -18.53 12.79
C ALA A 328 -34.87 -18.66 11.94
N PRO A 329 -34.82 -19.36 10.79
CA PRO A 329 -36.04 -19.63 10.05
C PRO A 329 -37.01 -20.36 10.99
N GLU A 330 -38.25 -19.88 11.10
CA GLU A 330 -39.26 -20.62 11.84
C GLU A 330 -39.43 -21.97 11.15
N GLU A 331 -38.99 -23.05 11.80
CA GLU A 331 -39.40 -24.40 11.41
C GLU A 331 -40.92 -24.41 11.49
N GLY A 332 -41.56 -24.49 10.32
CA GLY A 332 -43.00 -24.53 10.21
C GLY A 332 -43.54 -25.59 11.15
N LYS A 333 -44.15 -25.15 12.26
CA LYS A 333 -45.12 -25.98 12.97
C LYS A 333 -46.24 -26.22 11.99
N GLY A 334 -46.18 -27.38 11.35
CA GLY A 334 -47.24 -27.86 10.49
C GLY A 334 -48.53 -27.93 11.28
N LYS A 335 -49.51 -27.14 10.82
CA LYS A 335 -50.95 -27.14 11.13
C LYS A 335 -51.38 -26.79 12.55
#